data_AF-X1P6J4-F1
#
_entry.id   AF-X1P6J4-F1
#
_cell.length_a   1.000
_cell.length_b   1.000
_cell.length_c   1.000
_cell.angle_alpha   90.00
_cell.angle_beta   90.00
_cell.angle_gamma   90.00
#
_symmetry.space_group_name_H-M   'P 1'
#
loop_
_entity.id
_entity.type
_entity.pdbx_description
1 polymer ?
#
loop_
_entity_poly.entity_id
_entity_poly.type
_entity_poly.pdbx_seq_one_letter_code
_entity_poly.pdbx_strand_id
1 'polypeptide(L)'
;IGCVDNPEARGKIADSMNNRYFKNNWWIDSGNGYHSGQVLIGNKNDPEELNEAFDINGHTVEKLPSPCLQLPSLLIPPSVPEERQPDCAEAVATDDQSPTINQAMATLVLEFVHCLLTNKLTSMGAYIDLDEGTLSYVPADPVTVA
;
A
#
# COMPACT_ATOMS: atom_id res chain seq x y z
N ILE A 1 1.16 1.47 -9.28
CA ILE A 1 2.08 1.00 -8.21
C ILE A 1 2.83 2.24 -7.73
N GLY A 2 2.70 2.60 -6.46
CA GLY A 2 3.39 3.72 -5.83
C GLY A 2 4.44 3.19 -4.87
N CYS A 3 5.72 3.35 -5.22
CA CYS A 3 6.86 3.07 -4.35
C CYS A 3 7.62 4.37 -4.13
N VAL A 4 6.90 5.38 -3.63
CA VAL A 4 7.44 6.73 -3.40
C VAL A 4 7.84 6.87 -1.93
N ASP A 5 8.83 7.70 -1.66
CA ASP A 5 9.43 7.86 -0.34
C ASP A 5 8.74 8.94 0.52
N ASN A 6 7.97 9.84 -0.08
CA ASN A 6 7.42 10.99 0.63
C ASN A 6 5.87 11.10 0.60
N PRO A 7 5.27 11.69 1.64
CA PRO A 7 3.82 11.92 1.72
C PRO A 7 3.27 12.80 0.60
N GLU A 8 4.03 13.79 0.10
CA GLU A 8 3.57 14.69 -0.97
C GLU A 8 3.31 13.91 -2.28
N ALA A 9 4.23 13.01 -2.64
CA ALA A 9 4.10 12.15 -3.81
C ALA A 9 2.93 11.17 -3.64
N ARG A 10 2.74 10.58 -2.45
CA ARG A 10 1.55 9.75 -2.15
C ARG A 10 0.26 10.56 -2.30
N GLY A 11 0.25 11.81 -1.83
CA GLY A 11 -0.87 12.75 -1.99
C GLY A 11 -1.24 12.99 -3.45
N LYS A 12 -0.23 13.21 -4.33
CA LYS A 12 -0.47 13.36 -5.77
C LYS A 12 -1.08 12.12 -6.41
N ILE A 13 -0.67 10.92 -5.97
CA ILE A 13 -1.27 9.66 -6.44
C ILE A 13 -2.73 9.58 -5.95
N ALA A 14 -2.98 9.85 -4.67
CA ALA A 14 -4.32 9.84 -4.09
C ALA A 14 -5.26 10.83 -4.81
N ASP A 15 -4.81 12.05 -5.07
CA ASP A 15 -5.56 13.06 -5.84
C ASP A 15 -5.87 12.58 -7.26
N SER A 16 -4.92 11.89 -7.91
CA SER A 16 -5.11 11.36 -9.25
C SER A 16 -6.23 10.33 -9.31
N MET A 17 -6.49 9.58 -8.24
CA MET A 17 -7.60 8.62 -8.17
C MET A 17 -8.97 9.31 -8.10
N ASN A 18 -9.06 10.60 -7.79
CA ASN A 18 -10.32 11.33 -7.88
C ASN A 18 -10.61 11.78 -9.33
N ASN A 19 -9.65 11.65 -10.23
CA ASN A 19 -9.82 11.95 -11.64
C ASN A 19 -10.69 10.87 -12.31
N ARG A 20 -11.70 11.30 -13.10
CA ARG A 20 -12.59 10.40 -13.86
C ARG A 20 -11.88 9.30 -14.67
N TYR A 21 -10.65 9.55 -15.15
CA TYR A 21 -9.88 8.59 -15.93
C TYR A 21 -9.23 7.49 -15.10
N PHE A 22 -9.01 7.74 -13.79
CA PHE A 22 -8.29 6.84 -12.89
C PHE A 22 -9.14 6.40 -11.69
N LYS A 23 -10.39 6.85 -11.60
CA LYS A 23 -11.32 6.62 -10.48
C LYS A 23 -11.57 5.16 -10.10
N ASN A 24 -11.35 4.23 -11.02
CA ASN A 24 -11.53 2.80 -10.78
C ASN A 24 -10.21 2.01 -10.87
N ASN A 25 -9.08 2.71 -10.97
CA ASN A 25 -7.79 2.03 -11.06
C ASN A 25 -7.37 1.50 -9.68
N TRP A 26 -6.80 0.30 -9.70
CA TRP A 26 -6.15 -0.27 -8.54
C TRP A 26 -4.82 0.43 -8.27
N TRP A 27 -4.66 0.92 -7.05
CA TRP A 27 -3.42 1.45 -6.53
C TRP A 27 -2.85 0.48 -5.49
N ILE A 28 -1.63 0.02 -5.77
CA ILE A 28 -0.77 -0.65 -4.79
C ILE A 28 0.26 0.38 -4.30
N ASP A 29 0.24 0.72 -3.01
CA ASP A 29 1.27 1.51 -2.33
C ASP A 29 2.25 0.58 -1.62
N SER A 30 3.52 0.95 -1.62
CA SER A 30 4.59 0.29 -0.88
C SER A 30 5.40 1.34 -0.14
N GLY A 31 5.73 1.03 1.12
CA GLY A 31 6.65 1.83 1.92
C GLY A 31 7.43 0.93 2.87
N ASN A 32 8.61 1.35 3.26
CA ASN A 32 9.42 0.65 4.25
C ASN A 32 10.28 1.63 5.05
N GLY A 33 10.58 1.23 6.28
CA GLY A 33 11.69 1.74 7.07
C GLY A 33 12.92 0.86 6.90
N TYR A 34 13.71 0.73 7.96
CA TYR A 34 14.98 -0.01 7.96
C TYR A 34 14.82 -1.53 7.77
N HIS A 35 13.97 -2.15 8.60
CA HIS A 35 13.72 -3.60 8.62
C HIS A 35 12.25 -3.97 8.43
N SER A 36 11.34 -3.00 8.41
CA SER A 36 9.90 -3.22 8.32
C SER A 36 9.28 -2.42 7.19
N GLY A 37 8.09 -2.82 6.76
CA GLY A 37 7.36 -2.12 5.71
C GLY A 37 5.94 -2.62 5.52
N GLN A 38 5.25 -1.99 4.57
CA GLN A 38 3.86 -2.28 4.26
C GLN A 38 3.61 -2.23 2.76
N VAL A 39 2.70 -3.09 2.31
CA VAL A 39 2.07 -3.04 0.99
C VAL A 39 0.57 -2.92 1.20
N LEU A 40 -0.06 -1.92 0.61
CA LEU A 40 -1.52 -1.72 0.68
C LEU A 40 -2.08 -1.64 -0.74
N ILE A 41 -3.25 -2.22 -0.97
CA ILE A 41 -3.94 -2.18 -2.26
C ILE A 41 -5.38 -1.71 -2.11
N GLY A 42 -5.81 -0.81 -3.00
CA GLY A 42 -7.20 -0.39 -3.08
C GLY A 42 -7.50 0.47 -4.30
N ASN A 43 -8.78 0.75 -4.52
CA ASN A 43 -9.25 1.49 -5.71
C ASN A 43 -10.30 2.56 -5.39
N LYS A 44 -10.74 2.71 -4.13
CA LYS A 44 -11.73 3.71 -3.72
C LYS A 44 -11.18 4.69 -2.69
N ASN A 45 -11.31 5.98 -2.97
CA ASN A 45 -10.94 7.06 -2.07
C ASN A 45 -12.10 7.58 -1.22
N ASP A 46 -13.32 7.11 -1.49
CA ASP A 46 -14.52 7.49 -0.76
C ASP A 46 -15.09 6.23 -0.08
N PRO A 47 -15.21 6.20 1.26
CA PRO A 47 -15.84 5.10 1.97
C PRO A 47 -17.27 4.82 1.51
N GLU A 48 -18.03 5.83 1.06
CA GLU A 48 -19.40 5.63 0.55
C GLU A 48 -19.43 4.79 -0.74
N GLU A 49 -18.31 4.73 -1.48
CA GLU A 49 -18.17 3.91 -2.68
C GLU A 49 -17.85 2.43 -2.37
N LEU A 50 -17.59 2.06 -1.11
CA LEU A 50 -17.31 0.67 -0.70
C LEU A 50 -18.56 -0.20 -0.54
N ASN A 51 -19.75 0.40 -0.70
CA ASN A 51 -20.99 -0.38 -0.80
C ASN A 51 -20.88 -1.43 -1.92
N GLU A 52 -21.35 -2.65 -1.66
CA GLU A 52 -21.27 -3.76 -2.60
C GLU A 52 -19.83 -4.00 -3.10
N ALA A 53 -18.85 -3.93 -2.21
CA ALA A 53 -17.44 -4.19 -2.52
C ALA A 53 -17.16 -5.64 -2.95
N PHE A 54 -18.03 -6.57 -2.55
CA PHE A 54 -17.85 -8.01 -2.75
C PHE A 54 -18.98 -8.60 -3.58
N ASP A 55 -18.63 -9.31 -4.65
CA ASP A 55 -19.55 -10.20 -5.35
C ASP A 55 -19.54 -11.56 -4.66
N ILE A 56 -20.60 -11.83 -3.89
CA ILE A 56 -20.78 -13.08 -3.15
C ILE A 56 -20.88 -14.27 -4.10
N ASN A 57 -21.47 -14.10 -5.30
CA ASN A 57 -21.68 -15.19 -6.24
C ASN A 57 -20.40 -15.51 -7.02
N GLY A 58 -19.64 -14.48 -7.39
CA GLY A 58 -18.35 -14.59 -8.04
C GLY A 58 -17.21 -14.95 -7.08
N HIS A 59 -17.41 -14.82 -5.76
CA HIS A 59 -16.37 -14.90 -4.74
C HIS A 59 -15.20 -13.93 -5.02
N THR A 60 -15.52 -12.73 -5.51
CA THR A 60 -14.53 -11.71 -5.90
C THR A 60 -14.72 -10.41 -5.15
N VAL A 61 -13.63 -9.67 -4.99
CA VAL A 61 -13.63 -8.30 -4.47
C VAL A 61 -13.42 -7.31 -5.63
N GLU A 62 -14.31 -6.33 -5.73
CA GLU A 62 -14.28 -5.31 -6.78
C GLU A 62 -13.84 -3.95 -6.25
N LYS A 63 -14.02 -3.71 -4.95
CA LYS A 63 -13.77 -2.41 -4.32
C LYS A 63 -13.02 -2.61 -3.01
N LEU A 64 -11.96 -1.85 -2.82
CA LEU A 64 -11.20 -1.80 -1.57
C LEU A 64 -10.83 -0.35 -1.25
N PRO A 65 -10.78 0.01 0.04
CA PRO A 65 -10.34 1.34 0.47
C PRO A 65 -8.93 1.58 -0.07
N SER A 66 -8.66 2.75 -0.62
CA SER A 66 -7.33 3.09 -1.11
C SER A 66 -6.31 3.08 0.03
N PRO A 67 -5.01 2.94 -0.27
CA PRO A 67 -3.94 3.01 0.73
C PRO A 67 -4.08 4.19 1.72
N CYS A 68 -4.49 5.36 1.25
CA CYS A 68 -4.69 6.54 2.12
C CYS A 68 -5.94 6.47 3.00
N LEU A 69 -6.99 5.73 2.61
CA LEU A 69 -8.11 5.44 3.49
C LEU A 69 -7.76 4.39 4.53
N GLN A 70 -6.98 3.37 4.14
CA GLN A 70 -6.52 2.32 5.05
C GLN A 70 -5.54 2.85 6.10
N LEU A 71 -4.61 3.71 5.69
CA LEU A 71 -3.58 4.28 6.54
C LEU A 71 -3.43 5.80 6.30
N PRO A 72 -4.27 6.65 6.90
CA PRO A 72 -4.26 8.10 6.69
C PRO A 72 -2.93 8.78 7.03
N SER A 73 -2.13 8.19 7.93
CA SER A 73 -0.81 8.70 8.29
C SER A 73 0.19 8.73 7.13
N LEU A 74 -0.07 8.00 6.03
CA LEU A 74 0.76 8.05 4.81
C LEU A 74 0.84 9.42 4.16
N LEU A 75 -0.16 10.29 4.42
CA LEU A 75 -0.23 11.64 3.88
C LEU A 75 0.27 12.70 4.87
N ILE A 76 0.64 12.30 6.08
CA ILE A 76 1.07 13.22 7.14
C ILE A 76 2.60 13.30 7.09
N PRO A 77 3.20 14.48 6.86
CA PRO A 77 4.63 14.65 7.00
C PRO A 77 5.04 14.45 8.47
N PRO A 78 6.22 13.88 8.74
CA PRO A 78 6.70 13.71 10.11
C PRO A 78 6.76 15.06 10.83
N SER A 79 6.38 15.06 12.11
CA SER A 79 6.25 16.26 12.94
C SER A 79 7.60 16.90 13.33
N VAL A 80 8.69 16.19 13.12
CA VAL A 80 10.06 16.70 13.24
C VAL A 80 10.61 16.85 11.83
N PRO A 81 11.15 18.02 11.44
CA PRO A 81 11.90 18.11 10.20
C PRO A 81 13.16 17.25 10.39
N GLU A 82 13.12 16.02 9.90
CA GLU A 82 14.31 15.19 9.81
C GLU A 82 15.31 15.89 8.90
N GLU A 83 16.56 15.99 9.35
CA GLU A 83 17.67 16.41 8.50
C GLU A 83 17.62 15.56 7.23
N ARG A 84 17.24 16.17 6.10
CA ARG A 84 17.18 15.58 4.75
C ARG A 84 17.19 14.04 4.76
N GLN A 85 16.02 13.42 4.94
CA GLN A 85 15.90 11.96 4.78
C GLN A 85 16.44 11.59 3.39
N PRO A 86 17.52 10.78 3.29
CA PRO A 86 17.97 10.26 2.01
C PRO A 86 16.84 9.45 1.37
N ASP A 87 16.69 9.54 0.04
CA ASP A 87 15.75 8.65 -0.65
C ASP A 87 16.15 7.19 -0.42
N CYS A 88 15.26 6.22 -0.65
CA CYS A 88 15.56 4.81 -0.34
C CYS A 88 16.83 4.28 -1.03
N ALA A 89 17.24 4.85 -2.18
CA ALA A 89 18.47 4.48 -2.86
C ALA A 89 19.70 5.13 -2.20
N GLU A 90 19.58 6.39 -1.77
CA GLU A 90 20.59 7.11 -0.99
C GLU A 90 20.78 6.48 0.41
N ALA A 91 19.70 6.04 1.06
CA ALA A 91 19.72 5.42 2.39
C ALA A 91 20.43 4.06 2.39
N VAL A 92 20.29 3.28 1.30
CA VAL A 92 21.08 2.05 1.11
C VAL A 92 22.57 2.38 0.92
N ALA A 93 22.89 3.51 0.29
CA ALA A 93 24.28 3.94 0.13
C ALA A 93 24.91 4.45 1.43
N THR A 94 24.11 4.91 2.39
CA THR A 94 24.54 5.36 3.72
C THR A 94 24.38 4.31 4.83
N ASP A 95 23.95 3.09 4.48
CA ASP A 95 23.67 1.98 5.42
C ASP A 95 22.50 2.25 6.39
N ASP A 96 21.67 3.26 6.09
CA ASP A 96 20.44 3.64 6.82
C ASP A 96 19.20 2.84 6.37
N GLN A 97 19.35 1.91 5.42
CA GLN A 97 18.35 0.91 5.05
C GLN A 97 19.05 -0.41 4.69
N SER A 98 18.51 -1.54 5.17
CA SER A 98 19.03 -2.84 4.75
C SER A 98 18.76 -3.08 3.25
N PRO A 99 19.76 -3.50 2.44
CA PRO A 99 19.52 -3.87 1.04
C PRO A 99 18.47 -4.97 0.87
N THR A 100 18.21 -5.77 1.91
CA THR A 100 17.27 -6.89 1.88
C THR A 100 15.81 -6.45 2.03
N ILE A 101 15.51 -5.33 2.72
CA ILE A 101 14.12 -4.90 2.90
C ILE A 101 13.51 -4.48 1.56
N ASN A 102 14.23 -3.74 0.73
CA ASN A 102 13.75 -3.31 -0.58
C ASN A 102 13.43 -4.50 -1.49
N GLN A 103 14.22 -5.59 -1.43
CA GLN A 103 13.96 -6.81 -2.18
C GLN A 103 12.73 -7.56 -1.65
N ALA A 104 12.57 -7.63 -0.31
CA ALA A 104 11.40 -8.23 0.31
C ALA A 104 10.13 -7.46 -0.06
N MET A 105 10.16 -6.12 -0.01
CA MET A 105 9.05 -5.25 -0.41
C MET A 105 8.71 -5.43 -1.90
N ALA A 106 9.70 -5.42 -2.79
CA ALA A 106 9.46 -5.63 -4.22
C ALA A 106 8.81 -7.00 -4.51
N THR A 107 9.25 -8.05 -3.80
CA THR A 107 8.65 -9.38 -3.90
C THR A 107 7.20 -9.38 -3.43
N LEU A 108 6.93 -8.74 -2.29
CA LEU A 108 5.58 -8.64 -1.74
C LEU A 108 4.66 -7.84 -2.67
N VAL A 109 5.11 -6.72 -3.22
CA VAL A 109 4.37 -5.95 -4.24
C VAL A 109 4.03 -6.82 -5.46
N LEU A 110 4.99 -7.59 -5.96
CA LEU A 110 4.77 -8.48 -7.10
C LEU A 110 3.73 -9.57 -6.77
N GLU A 111 3.71 -10.09 -5.54
CA GLU A 111 2.70 -11.05 -5.11
C GLU A 111 1.29 -10.44 -5.11
N PHE A 112 1.13 -9.20 -4.64
CA PHE A 112 -0.15 -8.48 -4.72
C PHE A 112 -0.58 -8.24 -6.17
N VAL A 113 0.35 -7.87 -7.06
CA VAL A 113 0.08 -7.73 -8.50
C VAL A 113 -0.38 -9.08 -9.09
N HIS A 114 0.31 -10.17 -8.77
CA HIS A 114 -0.02 -11.50 -9.25
C HIS A 114 -1.41 -11.95 -8.75
N CYS A 115 -1.71 -11.76 -7.46
CA CYS A 115 -3.01 -12.05 -6.88
C CYS A 115 -4.13 -11.23 -7.54
N LEU A 116 -3.90 -9.94 -7.79
CA LEU A 116 -4.87 -9.08 -8.48
C LEU A 116 -5.14 -9.58 -9.91
N LEU A 117 -4.09 -9.84 -10.69
CA LEU A 117 -4.23 -10.26 -12.10
C LEU A 117 -4.80 -11.66 -12.28
N THR A 118 -4.71 -12.51 -11.25
CA THR A 118 -5.21 -13.90 -11.29
C THR A 118 -6.53 -14.09 -10.52
N ASN A 119 -7.18 -13.00 -10.08
CA ASN A 119 -8.41 -13.03 -9.27
C ASN A 119 -8.28 -13.86 -7.98
N LYS A 120 -7.11 -13.79 -7.33
CA LYS A 120 -6.80 -14.49 -6.06
C LYS A 120 -6.51 -13.52 -4.91
N LEU A 121 -6.93 -12.26 -5.03
CA LEU A 121 -6.72 -11.26 -3.99
C LEU A 121 -7.61 -11.58 -2.77
N THR A 122 -6.97 -12.01 -1.67
CA THR A 122 -7.65 -12.31 -0.38
C THR A 122 -7.34 -11.29 0.71
N SER A 123 -6.41 -10.39 0.46
CA SER A 123 -5.90 -9.41 1.43
C SER A 123 -5.78 -8.05 0.77
N MET A 124 -6.13 -6.99 1.50
CA MET A 124 -6.01 -5.60 1.03
C MET A 124 -4.72 -4.93 1.50
N GLY A 125 -3.95 -5.60 2.35
CA GLY A 125 -2.65 -5.13 2.77
C GLY A 125 -1.81 -6.22 3.44
N ALA A 126 -0.53 -5.91 3.62
CA ALA A 126 0.41 -6.73 4.36
C ALA A 126 1.46 -5.84 5.04
N TYR A 127 1.90 -6.26 6.22
CA TYR A 127 2.98 -5.67 7.00
C TYR A 127 4.06 -6.72 7.21
N ILE A 128 5.31 -6.35 6.96
CA ILE A 128 6.47 -7.20 7.13
C ILE A 128 7.43 -6.58 8.13
N ASP A 129 8.03 -7.41 8.98
CA ASP A 129 9.18 -7.05 9.80
C ASP A 129 10.24 -8.14 9.66
N LEU A 130 11.39 -7.80 9.08
CA LEU A 130 12.50 -8.73 8.86
C LEU A 130 13.33 -8.98 10.12
N ASP A 131 13.29 -8.08 11.11
CA ASP A 131 14.00 -8.25 12.38
C ASP A 131 13.21 -9.21 13.29
N GLU A 132 11.89 -9.04 13.36
CA GLU A 132 11.00 -9.96 14.08
C GLU A 132 10.66 -11.22 13.27
N GLY A 133 10.91 -11.23 11.96
CA GLY A 133 10.59 -12.33 11.05
C GLY A 133 9.08 -12.53 10.84
N THR A 134 8.31 -11.44 10.87
CA THR A 134 6.84 -11.48 10.80
C THR A 134 6.31 -11.00 9.45
N LEU A 135 5.19 -11.59 9.03
CA LEU A 135 4.39 -11.14 7.89
C LEU A 135 2.90 -11.26 8.26
N SER A 136 2.24 -10.11 8.38
CA SER A 136 0.84 -10.01 8.80
C SER A 136 0.00 -9.44 7.68
N TYR A 137 -1.09 -10.11 7.33
CA TYR A 137 -2.00 -9.66 6.28
C TYR A 137 -3.23 -8.95 6.85
N VAL A 138 -3.70 -7.93 6.13
CA VAL A 138 -5.00 -7.30 6.35
C VAL A 138 -5.99 -7.96 5.39
N PRO A 139 -6.99 -8.71 5.88
CA PRO A 139 -7.91 -9.44 5.03
C PRO A 139 -8.78 -8.48 4.20
N ALA A 140 -9.09 -8.89 2.97
CA ALA A 140 -10.08 -8.25 2.14
C ALA A 140 -11.41 -8.97 2.37
N ASP A 141 -12.09 -8.66 3.47
CA ASP A 141 -13.37 -9.24 3.83
C ASP A 141 -14.42 -8.17 4.21
N PRO A 142 -15.72 -8.52 4.21
CA PRO A 142 -16.77 -7.56 4.53
C PRO A 142 -16.68 -6.94 5.92
N VAL A 143 -16.06 -7.60 6.91
CA VAL A 143 -15.97 -7.06 8.28
C VAL A 143 -14.88 -6.00 8.36
N THR A 144 -13.80 -6.18 7.59
CA THR A 144 -12.63 -5.30 7.60
C THR A 144 -12.81 -4.12 6.65
N VAL A 145 -13.62 -4.27 5.60
CA VAL A 145 -13.88 -3.23 4.59
C VAL A 145 -15.10 -2.36 4.92
N ALA A 146 -16.06 -2.86 5.70
CA ALA A 146 -17.30 -2.14 6.05
C ALA A 146 -17.13 -1.12 7.19
#